data_AF-A0A953P354-F1
#
_entry.id   AF-A0A953P354-F1
#
_cell.length_a   1.000
_cell.length_b   1.000
_cell.length_c   1.000
_cell.angle_alpha   90.00
_cell.angle_beta   90.00
_cell.angle_gamma   90.00
#
_symmetry.space_group_name_H-M   'P 1'
#
loop_
_entity.id
_entity.type
_entity.pdbx_description
1 polymer ?
#
loop_
_entity_poly.entity_id
_entity_poly.type
_entity_poly.pdbx_seq_one_letter_code
_entity_poly.pdbx_strand_id
1 'polypeptide(L)'
;MKKQAYRIYLRTTFPFIVTMSVAFLAILFAIAFFDTEDSSKFVVGLPAVGLFTLAYFLHKASSSWIQISDDGKEVVSVPSWYSSNLWGEHCVVGHIIPGSELLFCRRSAYGAFDGYYVILRTPGSSDQVLWNTENGVSRRYWERIAKEIRELHQLSAHLARQNVSDHGTQETSWTAESDKIPWKNLRLIIGPALFPWLGIVVRLVTPDLWKIAMVGIVHWIIGIFLFWYVYRSREVAREPGLATTALVWTLQFVGFYAATALATNVFLHR
;
A
#
# COMPACT_ATOMS: atom_id res chain seq x y z
N MET A 1 0.82 29.62 -21.10
CA MET A 1 0.91 28.20 -20.71
C MET A 1 -0.43 27.77 -20.15
N LYS A 2 -1.07 26.71 -20.67
CA LYS A 2 -2.25 26.12 -20.02
C LYS A 2 -1.78 25.50 -18.71
N LYS A 3 -2.22 26.05 -17.57
CA LYS A 3 -2.01 25.41 -16.27
C LYS A 3 -2.75 24.07 -16.30
N GLN A 4 -2.09 23.02 -15.84
CA GLN A 4 -2.65 21.66 -15.80
C GLN A 4 -2.72 21.20 -14.35
N ALA A 5 -3.75 20.41 -14.05
CA ALA A 5 -4.04 19.99 -12.70
C ALA A 5 -2.91 19.09 -12.22
N TYR A 6 -2.35 19.40 -11.06
CA TYR A 6 -1.18 18.69 -10.54
C TYR A 6 -1.63 17.45 -9.78
N ARG A 7 -1.30 16.26 -10.29
CA ARG A 7 -1.66 14.97 -9.68
C ARG A 7 -0.49 14.37 -8.92
N ILE A 8 -0.71 14.15 -7.63
CA ILE A 8 0.26 13.57 -6.71
C ILE A 8 -0.21 12.19 -6.30
N TYR A 9 0.49 11.16 -6.77
CA TYR A 9 0.17 9.79 -6.38
C TYR A 9 0.58 9.52 -4.93
N LEU A 10 -0.39 9.08 -4.14
CA LEU A 10 -0.23 8.72 -2.74
C LEU A 10 -0.01 7.21 -2.70
N ARG A 11 1.25 6.79 -2.66
CA ARG A 11 1.61 5.37 -2.68
C ARG A 11 1.27 4.73 -1.34
N THR A 12 0.21 3.91 -1.30
CA THR A 12 -0.02 2.98 -0.20
C THR A 12 0.86 1.74 -0.38
N THR A 13 1.59 1.33 0.66
CA THR A 13 2.60 0.25 0.56
C THR A 13 1.99 -1.12 0.25
N PHE A 14 0.78 -1.40 0.74
CA PHE A 14 0.16 -2.73 0.61
C PHE A 14 -0.17 -3.14 -0.84
N PRO A 15 -0.93 -2.36 -1.62
CA PRO A 15 -1.18 -2.70 -3.02
C PRO A 15 0.07 -2.65 -3.92
N PHE A 16 1.05 -1.82 -3.53
CA PHE A 16 2.34 -1.75 -4.21
C PHE A 16 3.12 -3.06 -4.04
N ILE A 17 3.15 -3.64 -2.84
CA ILE A 17 3.78 -4.95 -2.58
C ILE A 17 3.10 -6.06 -3.37
N VAL A 18 1.77 -6.06 -3.43
CA VAL A 18 1.00 -7.03 -4.23
C VAL A 18 1.35 -6.89 -5.71
N THR A 19 1.36 -5.67 -6.24
CA THR A 19 1.80 -5.38 -7.61
C THR A 19 3.21 -5.89 -7.89
N MET A 20 4.16 -5.60 -7.00
CA MET A 20 5.55 -6.04 -7.12
C MET A 20 5.67 -7.57 -7.05
N SER A 21 4.89 -8.23 -6.21
CA SER A 21 4.88 -9.69 -6.09
C SER A 21 4.31 -10.35 -7.35
N VAL A 22 3.22 -9.81 -7.93
CA VAL A 22 2.69 -10.32 -9.21
C VAL A 22 3.69 -10.06 -10.34
N ALA A 23 4.31 -8.88 -10.40
CA ALA A 23 5.30 -8.53 -11.41
C ALA A 23 6.56 -9.42 -11.32
N PHE A 24 7.05 -9.69 -10.10
CA PHE A 24 8.16 -10.61 -9.89
C PHE A 24 7.81 -12.02 -10.35
N LEU A 25 6.61 -12.50 -10.02
CA LEU A 25 6.14 -13.80 -10.48
C LEU A 25 6.06 -13.85 -12.00
N ALA A 26 5.56 -12.79 -12.65
CA ALA A 26 5.51 -12.68 -14.10
C ALA A 26 6.91 -12.74 -14.73
N ILE A 27 7.92 -12.11 -14.10
CA ILE A 27 9.32 -12.19 -14.51
C ILE A 27 9.84 -13.64 -14.38
N LEU A 28 9.55 -14.34 -13.29
CA LEU A 28 9.94 -15.75 -13.14
C LEU A 28 9.35 -16.63 -14.25
N PHE A 29 8.07 -16.45 -14.58
CA PHE A 29 7.46 -17.17 -15.70
C PHE A 29 8.05 -16.73 -17.06
N ALA A 30 8.39 -15.46 -17.25
CA ALA A 30 9.06 -15.01 -18.48
C ALA A 30 10.47 -15.60 -18.64
N ILE A 31 11.28 -15.62 -17.57
CA ILE A 31 12.58 -16.31 -17.55
C ILE A 31 12.38 -17.79 -17.85
N ALA A 32 11.35 -18.40 -17.24
CA ALA A 32 11.02 -19.79 -17.50
C ALA A 32 10.75 -20.04 -19.00
N PHE A 33 9.98 -19.16 -19.64
CA PHE A 33 9.62 -19.21 -21.06
C PHE A 33 10.84 -19.11 -21.99
N PHE A 34 11.76 -18.18 -21.75
CA PHE A 34 12.92 -17.98 -22.64
C PHE A 34 13.94 -19.12 -22.59
N ASP A 35 13.99 -19.86 -21.49
CA ASP A 35 14.92 -20.99 -21.28
C ASP A 35 14.31 -22.36 -21.62
N THR A 36 13.01 -22.45 -21.95
CA THR A 36 12.42 -23.73 -22.36
C THR A 36 12.61 -23.92 -23.86
N GLU A 37 13.19 -25.02 -24.33
CA GLU A 37 13.42 -25.22 -25.78
C GLU A 37 12.18 -25.73 -26.54
N ASP A 38 11.22 -26.35 -25.84
CA ASP A 38 10.16 -27.18 -26.44
C ASP A 38 8.75 -26.53 -26.51
N SER A 39 7.78 -27.25 -27.11
CA SER A 39 6.37 -26.83 -27.30
C SER A 39 5.58 -26.49 -26.02
N SER A 40 6.15 -26.74 -24.84
CA SER A 40 5.62 -26.35 -23.52
C SER A 40 5.74 -24.85 -23.22
N LYS A 41 6.38 -24.05 -24.09
CA LYS A 41 6.44 -22.58 -24.02
C LYS A 41 5.08 -21.92 -23.76
N PHE A 42 3.99 -22.42 -24.33
CA PHE A 42 2.65 -21.88 -24.10
C PHE A 42 2.16 -22.02 -22.66
N VAL A 43 2.54 -23.11 -21.97
CA VAL A 43 2.17 -23.38 -20.57
C VAL A 43 2.79 -22.36 -19.61
N VAL A 44 3.87 -21.68 -20.05
CA VAL A 44 4.62 -20.73 -19.24
C VAL A 44 4.38 -19.28 -19.69
N GLY A 45 4.26 -19.06 -21.01
CA GLY A 45 4.06 -17.72 -21.60
C GLY A 45 2.68 -17.11 -21.32
N LEU A 46 1.60 -17.91 -21.37
CA LEU A 46 0.25 -17.43 -21.07
C LEU A 46 0.09 -16.93 -19.62
N PRO A 47 0.59 -17.66 -18.60
CA PRO A 47 0.66 -17.14 -17.23
C PRO A 47 1.51 -15.88 -17.10
N ALA A 48 2.68 -15.79 -17.76
CA ALA A 48 3.53 -14.59 -17.70
C ALA A 48 2.79 -13.33 -18.18
N VAL A 49 2.15 -13.40 -19.36
CA VAL A 49 1.39 -12.28 -19.94
C VAL A 49 0.18 -11.93 -19.06
N GLY A 50 -0.53 -12.95 -18.56
CA GLY A 50 -1.65 -12.75 -17.63
C GLY A 50 -1.24 -12.04 -16.35
N LEU A 51 -0.11 -12.44 -15.76
CA LEU A 51 0.42 -11.84 -14.53
C LEU A 51 0.95 -10.42 -14.76
N PHE A 52 1.64 -10.13 -15.86
CA PHE A 52 2.05 -8.75 -16.18
C PHE A 52 0.84 -7.83 -16.37
N THR A 53 -0.17 -8.32 -17.09
CA THR A 53 -1.42 -7.59 -17.32
C THR A 53 -2.14 -7.33 -15.99
N LEU A 54 -2.25 -8.36 -15.15
CA LEU A 54 -2.82 -8.25 -13.82
C LEU A 54 -2.04 -7.26 -12.95
N ALA A 55 -0.71 -7.35 -12.92
CA ALA A 55 0.14 -6.42 -12.16
C ALA A 55 -0.11 -4.95 -12.59
N TYR A 56 -0.22 -4.70 -13.90
CA TYR A 56 -0.54 -3.37 -14.42
C TYR A 56 -1.90 -2.85 -13.92
N PHE A 57 -2.94 -3.68 -14.02
CA PHE A 57 -4.29 -3.28 -13.55
C PHE A 57 -4.36 -3.12 -12.04
N LEU A 58 -3.73 -4.01 -11.27
CA LEU A 58 -3.62 -3.91 -9.81
C LEU A 58 -2.91 -2.61 -9.41
N HIS A 59 -1.82 -2.26 -10.10
CA HIS A 59 -1.10 -1.02 -9.88
C HIS A 59 -2.01 0.21 -10.09
N LYS A 60 -2.71 0.25 -11.22
CA LYS A 60 -3.63 1.35 -11.55
C LYS A 60 -4.79 1.43 -10.56
N ALA A 61 -5.43 0.31 -10.27
CA ALA A 61 -6.55 0.23 -9.33
C ALA A 61 -6.17 0.62 -7.89
N SER A 62 -4.89 0.49 -7.54
CA SER A 62 -4.37 0.83 -6.21
C SER A 62 -3.94 2.28 -6.00
N SER A 63 -3.90 3.06 -7.06
CA SER A 63 -3.37 4.41 -6.98
C SER A 63 -4.43 5.35 -6.41
N SER A 64 -4.20 5.89 -5.20
CA SER A 64 -4.86 7.11 -4.73
C SER A 64 -4.03 8.32 -5.16
N TRP A 65 -4.66 9.47 -5.37
CA TRP A 65 -3.92 10.69 -5.67
C TRP A 65 -4.61 11.95 -5.14
N ILE A 66 -3.82 12.99 -4.92
CA ILE A 66 -4.33 14.34 -4.69
C ILE A 66 -4.20 15.12 -5.98
N GLN A 67 -5.25 15.82 -6.38
CA GLN A 67 -5.26 16.72 -7.51
C GLN A 67 -5.43 18.15 -7.01
N ILE A 68 -4.47 19.02 -7.32
CA ILE A 68 -4.61 20.47 -7.12
C ILE A 68 -5.12 21.07 -8.42
N SER A 69 -6.14 21.92 -8.34
CA SER A 69 -6.74 22.58 -9.49
C SER A 69 -5.76 23.52 -10.20
N ASP A 70 -6.04 23.82 -11.47
CA ASP A 70 -5.22 24.70 -12.31
C ASP A 70 -5.08 26.11 -11.72
N ASP A 71 -6.12 26.59 -11.04
CA ASP A 71 -6.16 27.88 -10.37
C ASP A 71 -5.60 27.85 -8.95
N GLY A 72 -5.23 26.66 -8.43
CA GLY A 72 -4.68 26.47 -7.09
C GLY A 72 -5.68 26.71 -5.96
N LYS A 73 -6.98 26.81 -6.26
CA LYS A 73 -8.04 27.10 -5.28
C LYS A 73 -8.71 25.86 -4.73
N GLU A 74 -8.50 24.70 -5.33
CA GLU A 74 -9.12 23.47 -4.89
C GLU A 74 -8.09 22.35 -4.83
N VAL A 75 -8.25 21.49 -3.83
CA VAL A 75 -7.51 20.27 -3.66
C VAL A 75 -8.49 19.12 -3.50
N VAL A 76 -8.38 18.12 -4.37
CA VAL A 76 -9.27 16.97 -4.40
C VAL A 76 -8.45 15.73 -4.12
N SER A 77 -8.77 15.05 -3.03
CA SER A 77 -8.27 13.71 -2.77
C SER A 77 -9.15 12.70 -3.48
N VAL A 78 -8.55 11.92 -4.38
CA VAL A 78 -9.22 10.87 -5.13
C VAL A 78 -8.75 9.52 -4.58
N PRO A 79 -9.65 8.72 -3.97
CA PRO A 79 -9.30 7.41 -3.47
C PRO A 79 -9.01 6.44 -4.63
N SER A 80 -8.24 5.40 -4.34
CA SER A 80 -8.01 4.30 -5.27
C SER A 80 -9.32 3.59 -5.61
N TRP A 81 -9.35 2.82 -6.71
CA TRP A 81 -10.52 2.00 -7.05
C TRP A 81 -10.83 1.00 -5.92
N TYR A 82 -9.80 0.41 -5.30
CA TYR A 82 -9.99 -0.46 -4.14
C TYR A 82 -10.61 0.27 -2.97
N SER A 83 -10.09 1.45 -2.65
CA SER A 83 -10.62 2.29 -1.57
C SER A 83 -12.07 2.66 -1.78
N SER A 84 -12.41 3.09 -3.00
CA SER A 84 -13.77 3.49 -3.29
C SER A 84 -14.76 2.31 -3.27
N ASN A 85 -14.38 1.16 -3.84
CA ASN A 85 -15.32 0.04 -4.00
C ASN A 85 -15.34 -0.94 -2.82
N LEU A 86 -14.22 -1.15 -2.14
CA LEU A 86 -14.13 -2.11 -1.02
C LEU A 86 -14.34 -1.44 0.33
N TRP A 87 -13.92 -0.17 0.48
CA TRP A 87 -13.98 0.57 1.74
C TRP A 87 -14.97 1.74 1.71
N GLY A 88 -15.63 1.98 0.56
CA GLY A 88 -16.62 3.05 0.43
C GLY A 88 -16.01 4.45 0.54
N GLU A 89 -14.69 4.60 0.37
CA GLU A 89 -14.05 5.91 0.43
C GLU A 89 -14.55 6.80 -0.72
N HIS A 90 -14.81 8.07 -0.39
CA HIS A 90 -15.29 9.07 -1.34
C HIS A 90 -14.23 10.14 -1.58
N CYS A 91 -14.35 10.84 -2.70
CA CYS A 91 -13.51 11.99 -2.98
C CYS A 91 -13.70 13.05 -1.89
N VAL A 92 -12.60 13.56 -1.34
CA VAL A 92 -12.62 14.67 -0.39
C VAL A 92 -12.18 15.92 -1.11
N VAL A 93 -13.03 16.94 -1.10
CA VAL A 93 -12.74 18.25 -1.70
C VAL A 93 -12.43 19.24 -0.60
N GLY A 94 -11.29 19.92 -0.73
CA GLY A 94 -10.88 21.03 0.12
C GLY A 94 -10.72 22.30 -0.71
N HIS A 95 -11.21 23.42 -0.18
CA HIS A 95 -11.06 24.73 -0.80
C HIS A 95 -9.90 25.48 -0.15
N ILE A 96 -8.98 25.94 -0.99
CA ILE A 96 -7.78 26.68 -0.60
C ILE A 96 -8.10 28.16 -0.61
N ILE A 97 -7.97 28.82 0.54
CA ILE A 97 -8.10 30.27 0.68
C ILE A 97 -6.74 30.90 1.04
N PRO A 98 -6.58 32.23 0.94
CA PRO A 98 -5.35 32.88 1.35
C PRO A 98 -4.99 32.56 2.81
N GLY A 99 -3.76 32.07 3.02
CA GLY A 99 -3.29 31.61 4.33
C GLY A 99 -3.57 30.14 4.64
N SER A 100 -4.21 29.38 3.74
CA SER A 100 -4.31 27.93 3.85
C SER A 100 -2.93 27.27 3.74
N GLU A 101 -2.77 26.16 4.47
CA GLU A 101 -1.56 25.35 4.49
C GLU A 101 -1.88 23.89 4.21
N LEU A 102 -1.00 23.23 3.46
CA LEU A 102 -1.07 21.80 3.18
C LEU A 102 0.01 21.07 3.96
N LEU A 103 -0.41 20.28 4.94
CA LEU A 103 0.47 19.57 5.86
C LEU A 103 0.63 18.12 5.41
N PHE A 104 1.87 17.74 5.13
CA PHE A 104 2.27 16.36 4.93
C PHE A 104 2.71 15.78 6.28
N CYS A 105 1.73 15.26 7.02
CA CYS A 105 1.84 14.99 8.44
C CYS A 105 2.17 13.51 8.73
N ARG A 106 3.12 13.28 9.64
CA ARG A 106 3.25 12.01 10.36
C ARG A 106 2.57 12.16 11.72
N ARG A 107 1.53 11.39 11.99
CA ARG A 107 0.72 11.51 13.20
C ARG A 107 0.96 10.33 14.15
N SER A 108 1.05 10.65 15.43
CA SER A 108 1.01 9.72 16.55
C SER A 108 -0.12 10.15 17.47
N ALA A 109 -0.90 9.20 17.97
CA ALA A 109 -2.01 9.46 18.89
C ALA A 109 -1.85 8.58 20.14
N TYR A 110 -1.96 9.18 21.32
CA TYR A 110 -1.94 8.48 22.61
C TYR A 110 -0.73 7.54 22.79
N GLY A 111 0.45 8.01 22.36
CA GLY A 111 1.71 7.25 22.46
C GLY A 111 1.89 6.16 21.39
N ALA A 112 0.91 5.97 20.50
CA ALA A 112 1.00 5.04 19.38
C ALA A 112 1.18 5.77 18.04
N PHE A 113 1.76 5.07 17.06
CA PHE A 113 1.78 5.56 15.68
C PHE A 113 0.38 5.43 15.07
N ASP A 114 -0.16 6.55 14.60
CA ASP A 114 -1.52 6.67 14.07
C ASP A 114 -1.51 6.57 12.54
N GLY A 115 -0.54 7.22 11.90
CA GLY A 115 -0.36 7.11 10.45
C GLY A 115 0.32 8.30 9.80
N TYR A 116 0.15 8.39 8.50
CA TYR A 116 0.55 9.48 7.63
C TYR A 116 -0.70 10.14 7.07
N TYR A 117 -0.73 11.47 7.07
CA TYR A 117 -1.90 12.26 6.74
C TYR A 117 -1.52 13.38 5.78
N VAL A 118 -2.42 13.73 4.88
CA VAL A 118 -2.41 15.02 4.19
C VAL A 118 -3.57 15.83 4.74
N ILE A 119 -3.26 16.96 5.35
CA ILE A 119 -4.22 17.82 6.03
C ILE A 119 -4.22 19.19 5.36
N LEU A 120 -5.40 19.69 5.02
CA LEU A 120 -5.61 21.08 4.65
C LEU A 120 -5.98 21.86 5.90
N ARG A 121 -5.09 22.74 6.33
CA ARG A 121 -5.34 23.71 7.39
C ARG A 121 -5.80 25.00 6.75
N THR A 122 -6.97 25.47 7.14
CA THR A 122 -7.57 26.70 6.61
C THR A 122 -7.79 27.69 7.75
N PRO A 123 -7.42 28.97 7.60
CA PRO A 123 -7.60 29.96 8.65
C PRO A 123 -9.05 30.05 9.13
N GLY A 124 -9.26 29.96 10.43
CA GLY A 124 -10.59 30.08 11.04
C GLY A 124 -11.50 28.85 10.88
N SER A 125 -11.01 27.75 10.31
CA SER A 125 -11.73 26.47 10.27
C SER A 125 -10.94 25.35 10.95
N SER A 126 -11.62 24.24 11.24
CA SER A 126 -10.95 23.02 11.68
C SER A 126 -10.06 22.44 10.56
N ASP A 127 -8.96 21.80 10.94
CA ASP A 127 -8.10 21.03 10.05
C ASP A 127 -8.92 19.95 9.30
N GLN A 128 -8.84 19.95 7.97
CA GLN A 128 -9.52 18.97 7.12
C GLN A 128 -8.53 17.88 6.69
N VAL A 129 -8.81 16.62 7.04
CA VAL A 129 -8.03 15.49 6.55
C VAL A 129 -8.44 15.20 5.11
N LEU A 130 -7.53 15.42 4.16
CA LEU A 130 -7.74 15.11 2.75
C LEU A 130 -7.41 13.64 2.45
N TRP A 131 -6.40 13.10 3.12
CA TRP A 131 -5.96 11.73 2.91
C TRP A 131 -5.25 11.19 4.15
N ASN A 132 -5.35 9.88 4.38
CA ASN A 132 -4.64 9.17 5.43
C ASN A 132 -4.19 7.78 4.98
N THR A 133 -3.08 7.31 5.52
CA THR A 133 -2.69 5.90 5.47
C THR A 133 -1.82 5.54 6.66
N GLU A 134 -1.85 4.29 7.08
CA GLU A 134 -0.98 3.78 8.14
C GLU A 134 0.36 3.24 7.60
N ASN A 135 0.48 3.20 6.27
CA ASN A 135 1.56 2.53 5.56
C ASN A 135 2.74 3.47 5.28
N GLY A 136 3.95 2.91 5.28
CA GLY A 136 5.21 3.64 5.19
C GLY A 136 5.32 4.55 3.97
N VAL A 137 5.26 5.87 4.20
CA VAL A 137 5.54 6.87 3.19
C VAL A 137 6.95 7.44 3.37
N SER A 138 7.69 7.57 2.27
CA SER A 138 9.04 8.14 2.29
C SER A 138 9.00 9.64 2.56
N ARG A 139 9.66 10.11 3.63
CA ARG A 139 9.84 11.53 3.92
C ARG A 139 10.40 12.31 2.73
N ARG A 140 11.44 11.78 2.07
CA ARG A 140 12.08 12.41 0.90
C ARG A 140 11.09 12.60 -0.27
N TYR A 141 10.20 11.63 -0.47
CA TYR A 141 9.18 11.71 -1.52
C TYR A 141 8.20 12.86 -1.23
N TRP A 142 7.73 12.96 0.02
CA TRP A 142 6.83 14.03 0.45
C TRP A 142 7.50 15.40 0.50
N GLU A 143 8.77 15.46 0.88
CA GLU A 143 9.56 16.70 0.84
C GLU A 143 9.67 17.26 -0.57
N ARG A 144 9.92 16.39 -1.55
CA ARG A 144 9.91 16.76 -2.97
C ARG A 144 8.54 17.27 -3.41
N ILE A 145 7.46 16.57 -3.07
CA ILE A 145 6.09 16.98 -3.40
C ILE A 145 5.76 18.33 -2.78
N ALA A 146 6.04 18.53 -1.49
CA ALA A 146 5.77 19.78 -0.79
C ALA A 146 6.56 20.95 -1.40
N LYS A 147 7.78 20.69 -1.88
CA LYS A 147 8.57 21.68 -2.63
C LYS A 147 7.90 22.01 -3.97
N GLU A 148 7.52 21.02 -4.76
CA GLU A 148 6.85 21.22 -6.06
C GLU A 148 5.53 21.99 -5.92
N ILE A 149 4.72 21.69 -4.90
CA ILE A 149 3.47 22.41 -4.63
C ILE A 149 3.73 23.89 -4.31
N ARG A 150 4.73 24.18 -3.47
CA ARG A 150 5.12 25.56 -3.14
C ARG A 150 5.55 26.33 -4.40
N GLU A 151 6.33 25.68 -5.27
CA GLU A 151 6.85 26.29 -6.48
C GLU A 151 5.76 26.51 -7.55
N LEU A 152 4.86 25.55 -7.72
CA LEU A 152 3.87 25.57 -8.80
C LEU A 152 2.57 26.29 -8.44
N HIS A 153 2.14 26.23 -7.17
CA HIS A 153 0.82 26.71 -6.74
C HIS A 153 0.87 27.82 -5.69
N GLN A 154 2.07 28.26 -5.27
CA GLN A 154 2.25 29.27 -4.21
C GLN A 154 1.53 28.91 -2.89
N LEU A 155 1.18 27.64 -2.70
CA LEU A 155 0.53 27.13 -1.51
C LEU A 155 1.58 26.78 -0.46
N SER A 156 1.37 27.20 0.80
CA SER A 156 2.23 26.80 1.91
C SER A 156 2.12 25.29 2.12
N ALA A 157 3.10 24.53 1.64
CA ALA A 157 3.14 23.08 1.79
C ALA A 157 4.41 22.66 2.53
N HIS A 158 4.27 21.92 3.63
CA HIS A 158 5.40 21.49 4.44
C HIS A 158 5.14 20.19 5.17
N LEU A 159 6.22 19.61 5.71
CA LEU A 159 6.17 18.34 6.43
C LEU A 159 6.07 18.61 7.92
N ALA A 160 5.12 17.94 8.56
CA ALA A 160 4.83 18.10 9.97
C ALA A 160 4.80 16.75 10.68
N ARG A 161 5.00 16.77 11.99
CA ARG A 161 4.75 15.67 12.90
C ARG A 161 3.74 16.15 13.94
N GLN A 162 2.65 15.43 14.07
CA GLN A 162 1.63 15.68 15.10
C GLN A 162 1.66 14.57 16.15
N ASN A 163 1.76 14.95 17.42
CA ASN A 163 1.54 14.06 18.55
C ASN A 163 0.25 14.50 19.25
N VAL A 164 -0.79 13.66 19.18
CA VAL A 164 -2.09 13.89 19.81
C VAL A 164 -2.08 13.21 21.18
N SER A 165 -2.47 13.97 22.20
CA SER A 165 -2.53 13.54 23.60
C SER A 165 -3.71 14.19 24.31
N ASP A 166 -3.97 13.79 25.56
CA ASP A 166 -4.98 14.42 26.41
C ASP A 166 -4.69 15.90 26.68
N HIS A 167 -3.44 16.34 26.53
CA HIS A 167 -3.01 17.73 26.68
C HIS A 167 -3.14 18.54 25.38
N GLY A 168 -3.65 17.93 24.30
CA GLY A 168 -3.82 18.54 22.99
C GLY A 168 -2.87 17.97 21.93
N THR A 169 -2.81 18.67 20.80
CA THR A 169 -1.98 18.29 19.63
C THR A 169 -0.71 19.12 19.61
N GLN A 170 0.44 18.46 19.75
CA GLN A 170 1.74 19.08 19.57
C GLN A 170 2.22 18.88 18.13
N GLU A 171 2.52 19.98 17.44
CA GLU A 171 3.04 19.97 16.09
C GLU A 171 4.53 20.34 16.07
N THR A 172 5.33 19.57 15.33
CA THR A 172 6.78 19.77 15.17
C THR A 172 7.16 19.53 13.72
N SER A 173 8.34 19.98 13.29
CA SER A 173 8.84 19.68 11.95
C SER A 173 9.21 18.20 11.82
N TRP A 174 8.84 17.58 10.70
CA TRP A 174 9.22 16.19 10.44
C TRP A 174 10.63 16.12 9.82
N THR A 175 11.61 15.81 10.65
CA THR A 175 13.03 15.71 10.29
C THR A 175 13.49 14.24 10.13
N ALA A 176 14.67 14.04 9.53
CA ALA A 176 15.27 12.71 9.35
C ALA A 176 15.48 11.94 10.67
N GLU A 177 15.79 12.64 11.76
CA GLU A 177 16.00 12.01 13.07
C GLU A 177 14.71 11.44 13.66
N SER A 178 13.58 12.04 13.28
CA SER A 178 12.26 11.59 13.70
C SER A 178 11.74 10.40 12.87
N ASP A 179 12.41 9.96 11.80
CA ASP A 179 11.99 8.87 10.90
C ASP A 179 12.04 7.45 11.50
N LYS A 180 12.46 7.27 12.77
CA LYS A 180 12.51 5.94 13.39
C LYS A 180 11.10 5.36 13.50
N ILE A 181 10.73 4.52 12.53
CA ILE A 181 9.59 3.62 12.61
C ILE A 181 9.97 2.60 13.70
N PRO A 182 9.13 2.39 14.72
CA PRO A 182 9.39 1.34 15.70
C PRO A 182 9.54 0.01 14.95
N TRP A 183 10.69 -0.64 15.09
CA TRP A 183 11.02 -1.92 14.43
C TRP A 183 9.93 -3.00 14.59
N LYS A 184 9.18 -2.92 15.69
CA LYS A 184 8.01 -3.74 15.99
C LYS A 184 6.92 -3.65 14.91
N ASN A 185 6.66 -2.47 14.36
CA ASN A 185 5.63 -2.23 13.34
C ASN A 185 6.08 -2.69 11.94
N LEU A 186 7.38 -2.61 11.65
CA LEU A 186 7.93 -3.10 10.39
C LEU A 186 7.80 -4.62 10.26
N ARG A 187 8.08 -5.37 11.34
CA ARG A 187 7.91 -6.84 11.37
C ARG A 187 6.45 -7.27 11.16
N LEU A 188 5.51 -6.48 11.68
CA LEU A 188 4.08 -6.72 11.57
C LEU A 188 3.56 -6.53 10.13
N ILE A 189 4.15 -5.62 9.37
CA ILE A 189 3.76 -5.34 7.98
C ILE A 189 4.47 -6.28 6.99
N ILE A 190 5.77 -6.53 7.20
CA ILE A 190 6.59 -7.33 6.27
C ILE A 190 6.35 -8.84 6.46
N GLY A 191 6.14 -9.29 7.70
CA GLY A 191 5.99 -10.71 8.03
C GLY A 191 4.95 -11.41 7.15
N PRO A 192 3.66 -10.99 7.17
CA PRO A 192 2.60 -11.61 6.38
C PRO A 192 2.85 -11.60 4.87
N ALA A 193 3.51 -10.56 4.33
CA ALA A 193 3.83 -10.46 2.91
C ALA A 193 4.85 -11.52 2.44
N LEU A 194 5.64 -12.08 3.34
CA LEU A 194 6.62 -13.13 3.05
C LEU A 194 6.04 -14.54 3.11
N PHE A 195 4.91 -14.75 3.80
CA PHE A 195 4.31 -16.09 3.96
C PHE A 195 3.99 -16.80 2.64
N PRO A 196 3.44 -16.14 1.60
CA PRO A 196 3.15 -16.81 0.34
C PRO A 196 4.40 -17.30 -0.40
N TRP A 197 5.58 -16.75 -0.11
CA TRP A 197 6.86 -17.19 -0.70
C TRP A 197 7.38 -18.50 -0.12
N LEU A 198 6.83 -18.95 1.01
CA LEU A 198 7.16 -20.25 1.58
C LEU A 198 6.72 -21.41 0.68
N GLY A 199 5.84 -21.18 -0.31
CA GLY A 199 5.53 -22.16 -1.36
C GLY A 199 6.77 -22.68 -2.09
N ILE A 200 7.80 -21.82 -2.26
CA ILE A 200 9.09 -22.20 -2.84
C ILE A 200 9.79 -23.24 -1.95
N VAL A 201 9.92 -22.94 -0.65
CA VAL A 201 10.60 -23.81 0.32
C VAL A 201 9.87 -25.14 0.45
N VAL A 202 8.54 -25.11 0.53
CA VAL A 202 7.74 -26.34 0.67
C VAL A 202 7.87 -27.21 -0.59
N ARG A 203 7.86 -26.62 -1.78
CA ARG A 203 8.05 -27.37 -3.04
C ARG A 203 9.45 -27.98 -3.13
N LEU A 204 10.49 -27.30 -2.63
CA LEU A 204 11.85 -27.85 -2.57
C LEU A 204 11.96 -29.06 -1.63
N VAL A 205 11.14 -29.10 -0.58
CA VAL A 205 11.17 -30.17 0.43
C VAL A 205 10.29 -31.37 0.04
N THR A 206 9.23 -31.17 -0.73
CA THR A 206 8.35 -32.29 -1.12
C THR A 206 7.70 -32.12 -2.51
N PRO A 207 7.69 -33.18 -3.34
CA PRO A 207 6.96 -33.17 -4.62
C PRO A 207 5.46 -33.48 -4.46
N ASP A 208 5.02 -33.95 -3.29
CA ASP A 208 3.64 -34.37 -3.02
C ASP A 208 2.69 -33.17 -2.91
N LEU A 209 1.74 -33.08 -3.85
CA LEU A 209 0.77 -31.99 -3.94
C LEU A 209 -0.13 -31.90 -2.69
N TRP A 210 -0.45 -33.02 -2.05
CA TRP A 210 -1.29 -33.04 -0.87
C TRP A 210 -0.56 -32.45 0.34
N LYS A 211 0.73 -32.77 0.49
CA LYS A 211 1.58 -32.17 1.54
C LYS A 211 1.77 -30.68 1.33
N ILE A 212 1.96 -30.24 0.09
CA ILE A 212 2.06 -28.81 -0.25
C ILE A 212 0.75 -28.09 0.12
N ALA A 213 -0.41 -28.64 -0.26
CA ALA A 213 -1.71 -28.05 0.07
C ALA A 213 -1.94 -27.96 1.58
N MET A 214 -1.64 -29.02 2.34
CA MET A 214 -1.78 -29.04 3.79
C MET A 214 -0.89 -27.99 4.47
N VAL A 215 0.37 -27.86 4.04
CA VAL A 215 1.27 -26.83 4.57
C VAL A 215 0.77 -25.43 4.22
N GLY A 216 0.23 -25.22 3.01
CA GLY A 216 -0.43 -23.98 2.61
C GLY A 216 -1.61 -23.62 3.53
N ILE A 217 -2.47 -24.58 3.84
CA ILE A 217 -3.60 -24.40 4.76
C ILE A 217 -3.11 -24.00 6.16
N VAL A 218 -2.07 -24.66 6.69
CA VAL A 218 -1.50 -24.30 8.00
C VAL A 218 -0.97 -22.86 8.01
N HIS A 219 -0.23 -22.45 6.97
CA HIS A 219 0.29 -21.08 6.86
C HIS A 219 -0.81 -20.05 6.69
N TRP A 220 -1.88 -20.38 5.97
CA TRP A 220 -3.06 -19.54 5.85
C TRP A 220 -3.74 -19.30 7.21
N ILE A 221 -3.94 -20.37 8.00
CA ILE A 221 -4.51 -20.27 9.36
C ILE A 221 -3.64 -19.40 10.25
N ILE A 222 -2.31 -19.62 10.25
CA ILE A 222 -1.37 -18.80 11.03
C ILE A 222 -1.44 -17.34 10.61
N GLY A 223 -1.48 -17.08 9.30
CA GLY A 223 -1.64 -15.73 8.75
C GLY A 223 -2.91 -15.05 9.23
N ILE A 224 -4.06 -15.74 9.15
CA ILE A 224 -5.34 -15.22 9.66
C ILE A 224 -5.27 -14.92 11.15
N PHE A 225 -4.67 -15.81 11.95
CA PHE A 225 -4.52 -15.58 13.39
C PHE A 225 -3.64 -14.36 13.70
N LEU A 226 -2.55 -14.17 12.96
CA LEU A 226 -1.71 -12.99 13.08
C LEU A 226 -2.46 -11.73 12.65
N PHE A 227 -3.17 -11.75 11.53
CA PHE A 227 -4.02 -10.63 11.10
C PHE A 227 -5.08 -10.30 12.13
N TRP A 228 -5.79 -11.30 12.66
CA TRP A 228 -6.80 -11.12 13.70
C TRP A 228 -6.19 -10.52 14.97
N TYR A 229 -5.05 -11.04 15.44
CA TYR A 229 -4.36 -10.51 16.63
C TYR A 229 -3.97 -9.03 16.47
N VAL A 230 -3.57 -8.62 15.25
CA VAL A 230 -3.18 -7.24 14.94
C VAL A 230 -4.38 -6.32 14.79
N TYR A 231 -5.47 -6.81 14.20
CA TYR A 231 -6.69 -6.03 14.01
C TYR A 231 -7.59 -5.99 15.25
N ARG A 232 -7.46 -6.94 16.18
CA ARG A 232 -8.21 -6.95 17.44
C ARG A 232 -7.94 -5.72 18.30
N SER A 233 -6.74 -5.13 18.24
CA SER A 233 -6.44 -3.87 18.93
C SER A 233 -7.12 -2.65 18.28
N ARG A 234 -7.68 -2.79 17.08
CA ARG A 234 -8.35 -1.75 16.29
C ARG A 234 -9.88 -1.80 16.34
N GLU A 235 -10.48 -2.73 17.10
CA GLU A 235 -11.94 -2.79 17.32
C GLU A 235 -12.50 -1.50 17.98
N VAL A 236 -11.65 -0.61 18.47
CA VAL A 236 -12.04 0.71 19.00
C VAL A 236 -12.26 1.76 17.89
N ALA A 237 -11.82 1.53 16.64
CA ALA A 237 -11.71 2.58 15.61
C ALA A 237 -12.76 2.56 14.45
N ARG A 238 -13.77 1.68 14.46
CA ARG A 238 -14.86 1.65 13.44
C ARG A 238 -14.37 1.72 11.96
N GLU A 239 -13.38 0.91 11.60
CA GLU A 239 -12.90 0.76 10.22
C GLU A 239 -12.87 -0.74 9.81
N PRO A 240 -12.71 -1.08 8.51
CA PRO A 240 -13.54 -2.02 7.74
C PRO A 240 -13.69 -3.43 8.32
N GLY A 241 -14.85 -4.03 8.06
CA GLY A 241 -15.24 -5.34 8.60
C GLY A 241 -14.19 -6.42 8.37
N LEU A 242 -13.83 -7.12 9.45
CA LEU A 242 -12.85 -8.22 9.50
C LEU A 242 -12.98 -9.21 8.33
N ALA A 243 -14.22 -9.41 7.84
CA ALA A 243 -14.54 -10.24 6.69
C ALA A 243 -13.85 -9.78 5.38
N THR A 244 -13.86 -8.48 5.07
CA THR A 244 -13.24 -7.95 3.85
C THR A 244 -11.72 -8.10 3.89
N THR A 245 -11.12 -7.80 5.04
CA THR A 245 -9.67 -7.95 5.24
C THR A 245 -9.24 -9.42 5.16
N ALA A 246 -10.00 -10.33 5.78
CA ALA A 246 -9.75 -11.77 5.70
C ALA A 246 -9.92 -12.32 4.26
N LEU A 247 -10.89 -11.81 3.50
CA LEU A 247 -11.09 -12.17 2.10
C LEU A 247 -9.90 -11.74 1.24
N VAL A 248 -9.46 -10.49 1.37
CA VAL A 248 -8.30 -9.96 0.63
C VAL A 248 -7.04 -10.76 0.97
N TRP A 249 -6.80 -11.06 2.25
CA TRP A 249 -5.69 -11.91 2.67
C TRP A 249 -5.77 -13.30 2.03
N THR A 250 -6.94 -13.92 2.04
CA THR A 250 -7.14 -15.27 1.51
C THR A 250 -6.86 -15.33 0.02
N LEU A 251 -7.42 -14.40 -0.76
CA LEU A 251 -7.20 -14.35 -2.21
C LEU A 251 -5.73 -14.13 -2.56
N GLN A 252 -5.04 -13.26 -1.82
CA GLN A 252 -3.61 -13.01 -2.04
C GLN A 252 -2.77 -14.22 -1.63
N PHE A 253 -2.97 -14.75 -0.42
CA PHE A 253 -2.18 -15.86 0.09
C PHE A 253 -2.32 -17.09 -0.80
N VAL A 254 -3.56 -17.50 -1.12
CA VAL A 254 -3.81 -18.69 -1.94
C VAL A 254 -3.24 -18.51 -3.34
N GLY A 255 -3.46 -17.35 -3.97
CA GLY A 255 -2.94 -17.05 -5.29
C GLY A 255 -1.41 -17.08 -5.34
N PHE A 256 -0.74 -16.36 -4.46
CA PHE A 256 0.72 -16.30 -4.44
C PHE A 256 1.38 -17.60 -3.98
N TYR A 257 0.81 -18.30 -3.00
CA TYR A 257 1.36 -19.57 -2.51
C TYR A 257 1.27 -20.66 -3.59
N ALA A 258 0.12 -20.79 -4.24
CA ALA A 258 -0.05 -21.74 -5.34
C ALA A 258 0.89 -21.40 -6.50
N ALA A 259 0.96 -20.11 -6.87
CA ALA A 259 1.75 -19.70 -8.02
C ALA A 259 3.26 -19.80 -7.78
N THR A 260 3.76 -19.56 -6.55
CA THR A 260 5.16 -19.81 -6.20
C THR A 260 5.49 -21.30 -6.18
N ALA A 261 4.63 -22.15 -5.60
CA ALA A 261 4.84 -23.59 -5.60
C ALA A 261 4.84 -24.20 -7.02
N LEU A 262 3.94 -23.73 -7.89
CA LEU A 262 3.89 -24.12 -9.30
C LEU A 262 5.11 -23.64 -10.08
N ALA A 263 5.52 -22.37 -9.92
CA ALA A 263 6.71 -21.84 -10.56
C ALA A 263 7.96 -22.64 -10.14
N THR A 264 8.14 -22.91 -8.85
CA THR A 264 9.26 -23.72 -8.34
C THR A 264 9.26 -25.13 -8.93
N ASN A 265 8.09 -25.75 -9.14
CA ASN A 265 8.00 -27.04 -9.82
C ASN A 265 8.54 -26.99 -11.26
N VAL A 266 8.13 -25.97 -12.01
CA VAL A 266 8.59 -25.75 -13.39
C VAL A 266 10.11 -25.59 -13.45
N PHE A 267 10.73 -24.95 -12.46
CA PHE A 267 12.19 -24.81 -12.38
C PHE A 267 12.93 -26.09 -11.94
N LEU A 268 12.31 -26.94 -11.12
CA LEU A 268 12.91 -28.20 -10.62
C LEU A 268 12.78 -29.39 -11.58
N HIS A 269 11.83 -29.35 -12.51
CA HIS A 269 11.62 -30.38 -13.53
C HIS A 269 12.07 -29.94 -14.92
N ARG A 270 12.99 -28.97 -14.97
CA ARG A 270 13.91 -28.79 -16.09
C ARG A 270 14.95 -29.89 -16.09
#